data_AF-A0A4D4L9U4-F1
#
_entry.id   AF-A0A4D4L9U4-F1
#
_cell.length_a   1.000
_cell.length_b   1.000
_cell.length_c   1.000
_cell.angle_alpha   90.00
_cell.angle_beta   90.00
_cell.angle_gamma   90.00
#
_symmetry.space_group_name_H-M   'P 1'
#
loop_
_entity.id
_entity.type
_entity.pdbx_description
1 polymer ?
#
loop_
_entity_poly.entity_id
_entity_poly.type
_entity_poly.pdbx_seq_one_letter_code
_entity_poly.pdbx_strand_id
1 'polypeptide(L)' 'MNDILPKLTAAPGFVSGQWLEPVDGRGMSILTFEDEERARAAAPLLGASAPGVTIESVEFRRVALSPP' A
#
# COMPACT_ATOMS: atom_id res chain seq x y z
N MET A 1 -1.22 -3.57 -18.73
CA MET A 1 -1.93 -3.48 -17.45
C MET A 1 -0.86 -3.54 -16.38
N ASN A 2 -0.52 -2.39 -15.79
CA ASN A 2 0.62 -2.30 -14.86
C ASN A 2 0.07 -2.50 -13.45
N ASP A 3 -0.22 -3.75 -13.09
CA ASP A 3 -0.86 -4.07 -11.82
C ASP A 3 0.15 -3.94 -10.68
N ILE A 4 -0.11 -2.99 -9.81
CA ILE A 4 0.69 -2.72 -8.62
C ILE A 4 0.43 -3.73 -7.51
N LEU A 5 -0.78 -4.34 -7.48
CA LEU A 5 -1.17 -5.26 -6.40
C LEU A 5 -0.27 -6.49 -6.30
N PRO A 6 0.01 -7.25 -7.38
CA PRO A 6 0.87 -8.42 -7.28
C PRO A 6 2.30 -8.07 -6.84
N LYS A 7 2.79 -6.88 -7.21
CA LYS A 7 4.12 -6.39 -6.82
C LYS A 7 4.19 -6.07 -5.33
N LEU A 8 3.14 -5.45 -4.79
CA LEU A 8 3.05 -5.08 -3.38
C LEU A 8 2.91 -6.31 -2.47
N THR A 9 2.06 -7.27 -2.85
CA THR A 9 1.86 -8.49 -2.04
C THR A 9 3.02 -9.47 -2.11
N ALA A 10 3.85 -9.40 -3.15
CA ALA A 10 5.08 -10.19 -3.28
C ALA A 10 6.32 -9.50 -2.69
N ALA A 11 6.18 -8.27 -2.16
CA ALA A 11 7.30 -7.52 -1.63
C ALA A 11 7.85 -8.18 -0.34
N PRO A 12 9.18 -8.18 -0.13
CA PRO A 12 9.78 -8.73 1.08
C PRO A 12 9.20 -8.10 2.35
N GLY A 13 8.88 -8.94 3.34
CA GLY A 13 8.34 -8.51 4.62
C GLY A 13 6.90 -8.01 4.56
N PHE A 14 6.15 -8.24 3.48
CA PHE A 14 4.70 -7.99 3.45
C PHE A 14 3.97 -8.92 4.44
N VAL A 15 3.15 -8.33 5.31
CA VAL A 15 2.39 -9.04 6.34
C VAL A 15 0.92 -9.10 5.97
N SER A 16 0.32 -7.97 5.62
CA SER A 16 -1.10 -7.88 5.28
C SER A 16 -1.43 -6.66 4.43
N GLY A 17 -2.54 -6.74 3.71
CA GLY A 17 -3.08 -5.64 2.90
C GLY A 17 -4.58 -5.54 3.09
N GLN A 18 -5.05 -4.33 3.35
CA GLN A 18 -6.46 -4.00 3.47
C GLN A 18 -6.78 -2.93 2.43
N TRP A 19 -7.75 -3.20 1.56
CA TRP A 19 -8.27 -2.24 0.60
C TRP A 19 -9.63 -1.79 1.10
N LEU A 20 -9.74 -0.50 1.34
CA LEU A 20 -10.95 0.10 1.85
C LEU A 20 -11.81 0.54 0.67
N GLU A 21 -13.13 0.51 0.87
CA GLU A 21 -14.06 1.05 -0.10
C GLU A 21 -13.76 2.54 -0.36
N PRO A 22 -13.73 2.98 -1.62
CA PRO A 22 -13.46 4.38 -1.92
C PRO A 22 -14.51 5.31 -1.31
N VAL A 23 -14.06 6.43 -0.76
CA VAL A 23 -14.93 7.53 -0.31
C VAL A 23 -14.63 8.73 -1.18
N ASP A 24 -15.68 9.36 -1.74
CA ASP A 24 -15.56 10.49 -2.67
C ASP A 24 -14.61 10.22 -3.86
N GLY A 25 -14.66 9.01 -4.40
CA GLY A 25 -13.81 8.58 -5.52
C GLY A 25 -12.34 8.32 -5.16
N ARG A 26 -11.98 8.37 -3.87
CA ARG A 26 -10.61 8.12 -3.39
C ARG A 26 -10.52 6.79 -2.66
N GLY A 27 -9.76 5.87 -3.24
CA GLY A 27 -9.42 4.60 -2.60
C GLY A 27 -8.35 4.79 -1.54
N MET A 28 -8.42 3.98 -0.48
CA MET A 28 -7.39 3.90 0.55
C MET A 28 -6.96 2.45 0.70
N SER A 29 -5.66 2.21 0.77
CA SER A 29 -5.11 0.92 1.12
C SER A 29 -4.15 1.05 2.29
N ILE A 30 -4.21 0.08 3.21
CA ILE A 30 -3.31 -0.04 4.33
C ILE A 30 -2.50 -1.31 4.10
N LEU A 31 -1.18 -1.16 4.00
CA LEU A 31 -0.25 -2.26 3.82
C LEU A 31 0.64 -2.33 5.05
N THR A 32 0.73 -3.51 5.65
CA THR A 32 1.58 -3.76 6.81
C THR A 32 2.81 -4.54 6.39
N PHE A 33 3.97 -4.09 6.85
CA PHE A 33 5.24 -4.74 6.65
C PHE A 33 5.91 -5.07 7.98
N GLU A 34 6.85 -6.02 7.97
CA GLU A 34 7.66 -6.39 9.14
C GLU A 34 8.46 -5.20 9.69
N ASP A 35 8.92 -4.31 8.82
CA ASP A 35 9.69 -3.13 9.18
C ASP A 35 9.47 -1.96 8.20
N GLU A 36 9.90 -0.77 8.61
CA GLU A 36 9.69 0.47 7.89
C GLU A 36 10.58 0.61 6.65
N GLU A 37 11.76 -0.02 6.65
CA GLU A 37 12.69 0.00 5.51
C GLU A 37 12.08 -0.73 4.31
N ARG A 38 11.52 -1.92 4.57
CA ARG A 38 10.82 -2.73 3.56
C ARG A 38 9.54 -2.08 3.09
N ALA A 39 8.78 -1.44 3.98
CA ALA A 39 7.59 -0.66 3.60
C ALA A 39 7.95 0.45 2.60
N ARG A 40 9.04 1.18 2.87
CA ARG A 40 9.52 2.24 1.97
C ARG A 40 10.04 1.70 0.64
N ALA A 41 10.77 0.59 0.66
CA ALA A 41 11.28 -0.04 -0.55
C ALA A 41 10.15 -0.54 -1.47
N ALA A 42 9.03 -0.99 -0.89
CA ALA A 42 7.86 -1.45 -1.62
C ALA A 42 6.91 -0.32 -2.07
N ALA A 43 7.11 0.90 -1.58
CA ALA A 43 6.18 1.99 -1.79
C ALA A 43 6.07 2.38 -3.28
N PRO A 44 4.84 2.57 -3.79
CA PRO A 44 4.66 3.05 -5.15
C PRO A 44 5.17 4.49 -5.27
N LEU A 45 5.70 4.83 -6.44
CA LEU A 45 6.05 6.21 -6.76
C LEU A 45 4.78 7.06 -6.79
N LEU A 46 4.83 8.25 -6.19
CA LEU A 46 3.75 9.23 -6.31
C LEU A 46 3.52 9.58 -7.78
N GLY A 47 2.25 9.63 -8.19
CA GLY A 47 1.89 9.83 -9.60
C GLY A 47 2.09 8.59 -10.48
N ALA A 48 2.56 7.45 -9.96
CA ALA A 48 2.45 6.19 -10.67
C ALA A 48 0.97 5.90 -10.92
N SER A 49 0.62 5.72 -12.18
CA SER A 49 -0.73 5.34 -12.59
C SER A 49 -0.79 3.83 -12.79
N ALA A 50 -1.72 3.19 -12.08
CA ALA A 50 -2.28 1.92 -12.50
C ALA A 50 -3.51 2.21 -13.38
N PRO A 51 -3.98 1.28 -14.22
CA PRO A 51 -5.19 1.50 -15.01
C PRO A 51 -6.37 1.88 -14.10
N GLY A 52 -6.84 3.13 -14.21
CA GLY A 52 -7.97 3.66 -13.43
C GLY A 52 -7.65 4.18 -12.02
N VAL A 53 -6.38 4.23 -11.60
CA VAL A 53 -6.00 4.72 -10.26
C VAL A 53 -4.72 5.56 -10.30
N THR A 54 -4.75 6.71 -9.63
CA THR A 54 -3.58 7.57 -9.40
C THR A 54 -3.22 7.52 -7.92
N ILE A 55 -1.94 7.26 -7.61
CA ILE A 55 -1.45 7.36 -6.24
C ILE A 55 -1.27 8.83 -5.86
N GLU A 56 -2.17 9.36 -5.03
CA GLU A 56 -2.16 10.76 -4.55
C GLU A 56 -1.16 10.98 -3.41
N SER A 57 -1.09 10.03 -2.47
CA SER A 57 -0.23 10.10 -1.30
C SER A 57 0.24 8.73 -0.84
N VAL A 58 1.35 8.71 -0.11
CA VAL A 58 1.87 7.55 0.61
C VAL A 58 2.35 8.03 1.97
N GLU A 59 1.90 7.37 3.02
CA GLU A 59 2.31 7.65 4.39
C GLU A 59 2.90 6.40 5.04
N PHE A 60 3.90 6.59 5.91
CA PHE A 60 4.51 5.50 6.68
C PHE A 60 4.27 5.73 8.16
N ARG A 61 3.71 4.71 8.82
CA ARG A 61 3.37 4.75 10.24
C ARG A 61 3.71 3.42 10.88
N ARG A 62 4.17 3.46 12.12
CA ARG A 62 4.32 2.27 12.95
C ARG A 62 2.94 1.78 13.38
N VAL A 63 2.68 0.49 13.20
CA VAL A 63 1.47 -0.16 13.73
C VAL A 63 1.52 -0.09 15.26
N ALA A 64 0.53 0.59 15.85
CA ALA A 64 0.45 0.76 17.30
C ALA A 64 -0.18 -0.45 17.99
N LEU A 65 -1.13 -1.12 17.33
CA LEU A 65 -1.83 -2.30 17.82
C LEU A 65 -2.27 -3.15 16.62
N SER A 66 -2.03 -4.45 16.69
CA SER A 66 -2.60 -5.45 15.78
C SER A 66 -3.15 -6.58 16.64
N PRO A 67 -4.46 -6.62 16.94
CA PRO A 67 -5.04 -7.72 17.68
C PRO A 67 -4.93 -9.03 16.88
N PRO A 68 -4.91 -10.19 17.57
CA PRO A 68 -4.90 -11.50 16.93
C PRO A 68 -6.18 -11.83 16.17
#